data_AF-A0A2A3XU67-F1
#
_entry.id   AF-A0A2A3XU67-F1
#
_cell.length_a   1.000
_cell.length_b   1.000
_cell.length_c   1.000
_cell.angle_alpha   90.00
_cell.angle_beta   90.00
_cell.angle_gamma   90.00
#
_symmetry.space_group_name_H-M   'P 1'
#
loop_
_entity.id
_entity.type
_entity.pdbx_description
1 polymer ?
#
loop_
_entity_poly.entity_id
_entity_poly.type
_entity_poly.pdbx_seq_one_letter_code
_entity_poly.pdbx_strand_id
1 'polypeptide(L)'
;MQFSAPDADCDPRYGPQAQVEISITDVQGNEVIHTTESMGDAGKFSYTFEVPQDMELGKAAISAFPHAVDWCDDTGVNNRIYGGLAIARASCSIPVKTLEIIR
;
A
#
# COMPACT_ATOMS: atom_id res chain seq x y z
N MET A 1 2.61 16.63 3.21
CA MET A 1 1.36 15.86 3.36
C MET A 1 1.67 14.58 4.14
N GLN A 2 0.69 14.04 4.87
CA GLN A 2 0.87 12.82 5.67
C GLN A 2 -0.36 11.91 5.56
N PHE A 3 -0.14 10.60 5.52
CA PHE A 3 -1.19 9.59 5.69
C PHE A 3 -0.62 8.35 6.37
N SER A 4 -1.52 7.53 6.92
CA SER A 4 -1.16 6.33 7.67
C SER A 4 -2.27 5.29 7.60
N ALA A 5 -1.93 4.06 7.97
CA ALA A 5 -2.88 2.99 8.22
C ALA A 5 -2.62 2.38 9.60
N PRO A 6 -3.67 2.02 10.36
CA PRO A 6 -3.52 1.25 11.60
C PRO A 6 -3.14 -0.21 11.29
N ASP A 7 -2.92 -0.99 12.34
CA ASP A 7 -2.82 -2.44 12.22
C ASP A 7 -4.13 -3.00 11.65
N ALA A 8 -4.04 -4.07 10.87
CA ALA A 8 -5.21 -4.75 10.33
C ALA A 8 -5.84 -5.68 11.37
N ASP A 9 -7.16 -5.78 11.35
CA ASP A 9 -7.94 -6.60 12.30
C ASP A 9 -7.91 -8.11 11.97
N CYS A 10 -7.31 -8.51 10.85
CA CYS A 10 -7.25 -9.91 10.36
C CYS A 10 -6.02 -10.71 10.81
N ASP A 11 -5.23 -10.17 11.76
CA ASP A 11 -3.96 -10.72 12.25
C ASP A 11 -2.99 -11.14 11.10
N PRO A 12 -2.66 -10.23 10.17
CA PRO A 12 -1.64 -10.54 9.19
C PRO A 12 -0.26 -10.59 9.88
N ARG A 13 0.62 -11.44 9.35
CA ARG A 13 1.94 -11.73 9.94
C ARG A 13 3.06 -11.48 8.93
N TYR A 14 3.20 -10.25 8.46
CA TYR A 14 4.10 -9.89 7.36
C TYR A 14 5.59 -10.02 7.71
N GLY A 15 5.92 -10.11 9.01
CA GLY A 15 7.26 -10.26 9.54
C GLY A 15 7.85 -8.94 10.03
N PRO A 16 8.95 -9.01 10.80
CA PRO A 16 9.57 -7.84 11.45
C PRO A 16 10.29 -6.89 10.46
N GLN A 17 10.49 -7.32 9.21
CA GLN A 17 11.08 -6.52 8.13
C GLN A 17 10.05 -6.23 7.03
N ALA A 18 8.77 -6.28 7.38
CA ALA A 18 7.69 -5.99 6.45
C ALA A 18 7.84 -4.56 5.90
N GLN A 19 7.45 -4.43 4.65
CA GLN A 19 7.51 -3.18 3.91
C GLN A 19 6.17 -2.91 3.25
N VAL A 20 5.86 -1.63 3.05
CA VAL A 20 4.71 -1.17 2.28
C VAL A 20 5.20 -0.52 1.01
N GLU A 21 4.64 -0.89 -0.13
CA GLU A 21 4.82 -0.21 -1.41
C GLU A 21 3.75 0.87 -1.54
N ILE A 22 4.17 2.08 -1.84
CA ILE A 22 3.34 3.28 -1.91
C ILE A 22 3.47 3.88 -3.29
N SER A 23 2.34 4.09 -3.96
CA SER A 23 2.24 4.82 -5.22
C SER A 23 1.26 5.98 -5.06
N ILE A 24 1.66 7.17 -5.51
CA ILE A 24 0.84 8.38 -5.53
C ILE A 24 0.79 8.88 -6.97
N THR A 25 -0.44 9.05 -7.46
CA THR A 25 -0.71 9.65 -8.76
C THR A 25 -1.38 11.01 -8.59
N ASP A 26 -1.06 11.95 -9.47
CA ASP A 26 -1.71 13.25 -9.51
C ASP A 26 -3.16 13.15 -10.04
N VAL A 27 -3.85 14.28 -10.15
CA VAL A 27 -5.24 14.34 -10.65
C VAL A 27 -5.38 13.91 -12.12
N GLN A 28 -4.29 13.92 -12.90
CA GLN A 28 -4.25 13.46 -14.29
C GLN A 28 -3.94 11.95 -14.38
N GLY A 29 -3.58 11.32 -13.26
CA GLY A 29 -3.19 9.91 -13.19
C GLY A 29 -1.71 9.65 -13.44
N ASN A 30 -0.86 10.69 -13.46
CA ASN A 30 0.58 10.51 -13.58
C ASN A 30 1.15 10.06 -12.23
N GLU A 31 1.97 9.01 -12.22
CA GLU A 31 2.69 8.60 -11.01
C GLU A 31 3.78 9.65 -10.70
N VAL A 32 3.66 10.26 -9.52
CA VAL A 32 4.60 11.29 -9.04
C VAL A 32 5.49 10.78 -7.92
N ILE A 33 5.02 9.78 -7.17
CA ILE A 33 5.79 9.13 -6.10
C ILE A 33 5.56 7.62 -6.21
N HIS A 34 6.67 6.88 -6.20
CA HIS A 34 6.69 5.43 -6.05
C HIS A 34 7.81 5.09 -5.08
N THR A 35 7.49 4.48 -3.93
CA THR A 35 8.48 4.17 -2.90
C THR A 35 8.11 2.94 -2.08
N THR A 36 9.07 2.46 -1.30
CA THR A 36 8.87 1.41 -0.33
C THR A 36 9.27 1.92 1.06
N GLU A 37 8.42 1.69 2.06
CA GLU A 37 8.62 2.16 3.42
C GLU A 37 8.51 1.02 4.44
N SER A 38 9.00 1.25 5.66
CA SER A 38 8.85 0.27 6.73
C SER A 38 7.39 0.10 7.15
N MET A 39 6.97 -1.14 7.34
CA MET A 39 5.62 -1.53 7.77
C MET A 39 5.71 -2.46 8.97
N GLY A 40 4.77 -2.34 9.90
CA GLY A 40 4.64 -3.27 11.01
C GLY A 40 4.21 -4.67 10.55
N ASP A 41 4.46 -5.68 11.40
CA ASP A 41 4.06 -7.08 11.16
C ASP A 41 2.56 -7.21 10.82
N ALA A 42 1.72 -6.40 11.47
CA ALA A 42 0.28 -6.37 11.28
C ALA A 42 -0.21 -5.28 10.27
N GLY A 43 0.69 -4.71 9.47
CA GLY A 43 0.34 -3.82 8.35
C GLY A 43 0.33 -2.33 8.66
N LYS A 44 0.54 -1.90 9.91
CA LYS A 44 0.60 -0.48 10.26
C LYS A 44 1.78 0.23 9.61
N PHE A 45 1.53 1.43 9.09
CA PHE A 45 2.58 2.33 8.59
C PHE A 45 2.15 3.80 8.70
N SER A 46 3.11 4.71 8.53
CA SER A 46 2.88 6.14 8.38
C SER A 46 3.86 6.68 7.35
N TYR A 47 3.39 7.53 6.46
CA TYR A 47 4.21 8.13 5.42
C TYR A 47 3.95 9.62 5.31
N THR A 48 5.04 10.38 5.23
CA THR A 48 5.03 11.84 5.05
C THR A 48 5.83 12.14 3.80
N PHE A 49 5.29 12.98 2.93
CA PHE A 49 5.96 13.42 1.72
C PHE A 49 5.78 14.92 1.50
N GLU A 50 6.75 15.51 0.82
CA GLU A 50 6.63 16.86 0.29
C GLU A 50 5.92 16.81 -1.06
N VAL A 51 4.95 17.70 -1.28
CA VAL A 51 4.21 17.76 -2.56
C VAL A 51 5.19 18.25 -3.64
N PRO A 52 5.48 17.44 -4.68
CA PRO A 52 6.37 17.88 -5.77
C PRO A 52 5.84 19.16 -6.43
N GLN A 53 6.74 20.05 -6.86
CA GLN A 53 6.34 21.34 -7.46
C GLN A 53 5.57 21.18 -8.77
N ASP A 54 5.82 20.10 -9.49
CA ASP A 54 5.18 19.71 -10.75
C ASP A 54 3.93 18.85 -10.55
N MET A 55 3.61 18.45 -9.31
CA MET A 55 2.37 17.75 -9.01
C MET A 55 1.17 18.67 -9.20
N GLU A 56 0.21 18.23 -10.02
CA GLU A 56 -1.03 18.94 -10.27
C GLU A 56 -1.95 18.94 -9.04
N LEU A 57 -2.61 20.07 -8.81
CA LEU A 57 -3.51 20.25 -7.66
C LEU A 57 -4.83 19.51 -7.87
N GLY A 58 -5.42 19.03 -6.78
CA GLY A 58 -6.68 18.30 -6.79
C GLY A 58 -6.58 16.93 -6.12
N LYS A 59 -7.48 16.00 -6.50
CA LYS A 59 -7.57 14.67 -5.89
C LYS A 59 -6.48 13.75 -6.43
N ALA A 60 -5.42 13.60 -5.67
CA ALA A 60 -4.42 12.58 -5.89
C ALA A 60 -4.96 11.21 -5.50
N ALA A 61 -4.60 10.17 -6.25
CA ALA A 61 -4.89 8.79 -5.90
C ALA A 61 -3.65 8.15 -5.25
N ILE A 62 -3.87 7.54 -4.09
CA ILE A 62 -2.87 6.89 -3.26
C ILE A 62 -3.20 5.40 -3.22
N SER A 63 -2.20 4.59 -3.54
CA SER A 63 -2.21 3.14 -3.32
C SER A 63 -1.11 2.80 -2.32
N ALA A 64 -1.43 1.97 -1.34
CA ALA A 64 -0.45 1.46 -0.39
C ALA A 64 -0.77 -0.01 -0.07
N PHE A 65 0.22 -0.88 -0.24
CA PHE A 65 0.06 -2.33 -0.02
C PHE A 65 1.36 -2.98 0.42
N PRO A 66 1.36 -4.03 1.26
CA PRO A 66 2.50 -4.89 1.52
C PRO A 66 3.38 -5.17 0.29
N HIS A 67 4.64 -4.76 0.36
CA HIS A 67 5.60 -4.92 -0.72
C HIS A 67 6.03 -6.38 -0.86
N ALA A 68 6.19 -6.85 -2.10
CA ALA A 68 6.63 -8.20 -2.44
C ALA A 68 5.82 -9.34 -1.78
N VAL A 69 4.59 -9.05 -1.33
CA VAL A 69 3.63 -10.05 -0.89
C VAL A 69 2.70 -10.38 -2.05
N ASP A 70 2.34 -11.65 -2.20
CA ASP A 70 1.28 -12.04 -3.12
C ASP A 70 -0.07 -11.56 -2.55
N TRP A 71 -0.49 -10.36 -2.94
CA TRP A 71 -1.74 -9.68 -2.54
C TRP A 71 -3.00 -10.54 -2.76
N CYS A 72 -2.85 -11.52 -3.63
CA CYS A 72 -3.88 -12.44 -4.04
C CYS A 72 -4.32 -13.45 -3.00
N ASP A 73 -3.66 -13.53 -1.86
CA ASP A 73 -4.08 -14.39 -0.74
C ASP A 73 -4.78 -13.59 0.39
N ASP A 74 -4.91 -12.27 0.25
CA ASP A 74 -5.35 -11.41 1.36
C ASP A 74 -6.88 -11.19 1.33
N THR A 75 -7.65 -12.26 1.57
CA THR A 75 -9.12 -12.18 1.71
C THR A 75 -9.57 -11.79 3.14
N GLY A 76 -8.66 -11.26 3.97
CA GLY A 76 -8.92 -11.03 5.40
C GLY A 76 -9.08 -12.33 6.21
N VAL A 77 -8.67 -13.47 5.64
CA VAL A 77 -8.63 -14.80 6.27
C VAL A 77 -7.21 -15.33 6.10
N ASN A 78 -6.60 -15.81 7.18
CA ASN A 78 -5.26 -16.39 7.15
C ASN A 78 -5.26 -17.71 6.37
N ASN A 79 -4.97 -17.63 5.07
CA ASN A 79 -4.96 -18.76 4.14
C ASN A 79 -3.57 -19.33 3.89
N ARG A 80 -2.58 -19.00 4.74
CA ARG A 80 -1.19 -19.47 4.59
C ARG A 80 -1.12 -21.00 4.56
N ILE A 81 -0.97 -21.57 3.36
CA ILE A 81 -0.71 -22.98 3.17
C ILE A 81 0.76 -23.25 3.47
N TYR A 82 1.04 -24.07 4.48
CA TYR A 82 2.37 -24.62 4.68
C TYR A 82 2.63 -25.71 3.62
N GLY A 83 3.67 -25.51 2.80
CA GLY A 83 4.20 -26.53 1.90
C GLY A 83 4.05 -26.21 0.41
N GLY A 84 5.12 -25.67 -0.19
CA GLY A 84 5.65 -25.98 -1.53
C GLY A 84 4.77 -25.95 -2.79
N LEU A 85 3.51 -25.51 -2.74
CA LEU A 85 2.68 -25.41 -3.93
C LEU A 85 2.80 -24.03 -4.57
N ALA A 86 2.82 -24.00 -5.90
CA ALA A 86 2.81 -22.77 -6.69
C ALA A 86 1.49 -22.03 -6.44
N ILE A 87 1.56 -20.97 -5.63
CA ILE A 87 0.42 -20.11 -5.34
C ILE A 87 0.15 -19.25 -6.57
N ALA A 88 -1.12 -19.16 -6.96
CA ALA A 88 -1.56 -18.35 -8.09
C ALA A 88 -2.40 -17.18 -7.58
N ARG A 89 -2.34 -16.08 -8.34
CA ARG A 89 -3.01 -14.83 -8.03
C ARG A 89 -4.56 -14.95 -8.02
N ALA A 90 -5.24 -14.80 -6.87
CA ALA A 90 -6.70 -14.78 -6.74
C ALA A 90 -7.38 -13.38 -6.80
N SER A 91 -6.66 -12.25 -6.64
CA SER A 91 -7.22 -10.89 -6.77
C SER A 91 -6.24 -9.83 -7.33
N CYS A 92 -6.61 -9.17 -8.43
CA CYS A 92 -5.78 -8.16 -9.10
C CYS A 92 -6.14 -6.70 -8.75
N SER A 93 -7.10 -6.47 -7.85
CA SER A 93 -7.55 -5.11 -7.54
C SER A 93 -6.63 -4.44 -6.50
N ILE A 94 -5.98 -3.35 -6.89
CA ILE A 94 -5.16 -2.52 -5.99
C ILE A 94 -6.08 -1.55 -5.22
N PRO A 95 -5.99 -1.46 -3.88
CA PRO A 95 -6.78 -0.51 -3.10
C PRO A 95 -6.31 0.92 -3.37
N VAL A 96 -7.27 1.81 -3.66
CA VAL A 96 -6.99 3.23 -3.92
C VAL A 96 -7.79 4.10 -2.95
N LYS A 97 -7.13 5.11 -2.36
CA LYS A 97 -7.74 6.19 -1.59
C LYS A 97 -7.36 7.54 -2.20
N THR A 98 -8.18 8.56 -1.99
CA THR A 98 -7.91 9.90 -2.53
C THR A 98 -7.47 10.87 -1.43
N LEU A 99 -6.53 11.74 -1.75
CA LEU A 99 -6.09 12.85 -0.90
C LEU A 99 -6.16 14.15 -1.71
N GLU A 100 -6.80 15.18 -1.14
CA GLU A 100 -6.87 16.50 -1.78
C GLU A 100 -5.53 17.21 -1.62
N ILE A 101 -4.89 17.56 -2.74
CA ILE A 101 -3.64 18.31 -2.78
C ILE A 101 -3.94 19.79 -3.01
N ILE A 102 -3.55 20.60 -2.03
CA ILE A 102 -3.66 22.07 -2.02
C ILE A 102 -2.28 22.68 -1.75
N ARG A 103 -2.04 23.91 -2.22
CA ARG A 103 -0.82 24.70 -1.96
C ARG A 103 -1.05 25.80 -0.95
#